data_AF-A0A365ZJS1-F1
#
_entry.id   AF-A0A365ZJS1-F1
#
_cell.length_a   1.000
_cell.length_b   1.000
_cell.length_c   1.000
_cell.angle_alpha   90.00
_cell.angle_beta   90.00
_cell.angle_gamma   90.00
#
_symmetry.space_group_name_H-M   'P 1'
#
loop_
_entity.id
_entity.type
_entity.pdbx_description
1 polymer ?
#
loop_
_entity_poly.entity_id
_entity_poly.type
_entity_poly.pdbx_seq_one_letter_code
_entity_poly.pdbx_strand_id
1 'polypeptide(L)'
;MHGLDPDDPRPPYQQVANALRAAILTRKLGPGDKLPSGPQLADRYGVARMTVQQAIRLLRDEGLVVSRQGSGVFVRERTERPVGLRPHLERAFEEPDVSVDFAGFSGETLHGVIAEPLDNIRAGRLRPNSVSVRLLVPDTAIPWSLPARVDDLQDSPAFRKRATKIMERHTLAIVDAVTELREMGLIEKASAEVRVYPAVPLFKLYIINDAEVFFGYYPVQEHTVSLEGEPTAIWDLMGKDAILFHHTADADEDTMASQYVKQSRMWFDSIWNTVARELRS
;
A
#
# COMPACT_ATOMS: atom_id res chain seq x y z
N MET A 1 -10.79 27.13 28.35
CA MET A 1 -11.77 26.07 28.05
C MET A 1 -11.88 25.96 26.54
N HIS A 2 -11.68 24.78 25.94
CA HIS A 2 -12.07 24.55 24.55
C HIS A 2 -13.48 23.98 24.59
N GLY A 3 -14.47 24.89 24.64
CA GLY A 3 -15.88 24.52 24.59
C GLY A 3 -16.30 24.12 23.18
N LEU A 4 -17.43 23.43 23.09
CA LEU A 4 -18.11 23.18 21.81
C LEU A 4 -18.55 24.51 21.17
N ASP A 5 -18.68 24.51 19.85
CA ASP A 5 -19.21 25.65 19.11
C ASP A 5 -20.74 25.56 19.11
N PRO A 6 -21.45 26.49 19.79
CA PRO A 6 -22.90 26.47 19.87
C PRO A 6 -23.57 26.76 18.51
N ASP A 7 -22.85 27.35 17.55
CA ASP A 7 -23.35 27.67 16.21
C ASP A 7 -23.04 26.55 15.19
N ASP A 8 -22.29 25.51 15.59
CA ASP A 8 -21.99 24.35 14.74
C ASP A 8 -23.23 23.42 14.67
N PRO A 9 -23.79 23.19 13.46
CA PRO A 9 -25.02 22.42 13.29
C PRO A 9 -24.87 20.93 13.63
N ARG A 10 -23.63 20.44 13.85
CA ARG A 10 -23.37 19.04 14.17
C ARG A 10 -23.76 18.69 15.61
N PRO A 11 -24.30 17.48 15.86
CA PRO A 11 -24.58 17.02 17.20
C PRO A 11 -23.35 17.08 18.12
N PRO A 12 -23.52 17.37 19.43
CA PRO A 12 -22.42 17.52 20.38
C PRO A 12 -21.41 16.36 20.39
N TYR A 13 -21.85 15.12 20.22
CA TYR A 13 -20.95 13.96 20.19
C TYR A 13 -20.03 13.96 18.95
N GLN A 14 -20.51 14.46 17.81
CA GLN A 14 -19.69 14.58 16.60
C GLN A 14 -18.64 15.68 16.76
N GLN A 15 -19.00 16.80 17.38
CA GLN A 15 -18.04 17.87 17.66
C GLN A 15 -16.93 17.39 18.61
N VAL A 16 -17.27 16.64 19.67
CA VAL A 16 -16.29 16.00 20.57
C VAL A 16 -15.40 15.01 19.81
N ALA A 17 -15.99 14.16 18.96
CA ALA A 17 -15.23 13.21 18.14
C ALA A 17 -14.28 13.92 17.18
N ASN A 18 -14.72 15.01 16.54
CA ASN A 18 -13.89 15.81 15.63
C ASN A 18 -12.70 16.45 16.35
N ALA A 19 -12.92 17.00 17.54
CA ALA A 19 -11.84 17.59 18.35
C ALA A 19 -10.80 16.54 18.77
N LEU A 20 -11.25 15.36 19.22
CA LEU A 20 -10.37 14.26 19.58
C LEU A 20 -9.65 13.67 18.35
N ARG A 21 -10.34 13.53 17.22
CA ARG A 21 -9.74 13.11 15.94
C ARG A 21 -8.64 14.07 15.51
N ALA A 22 -8.89 15.37 15.56
CA ALA A 22 -7.89 16.38 15.24
C ALA A 22 -6.68 16.26 16.19
N ALA A 23 -6.89 16.05 17.48
CA ALA A 23 -5.80 15.85 18.44
C ALA A 23 -4.96 14.58 18.15
N ILE A 24 -5.61 13.50 17.71
CA ILE A 24 -4.93 12.26 17.30
C ILE A 24 -4.13 12.47 16.01
N LEU A 25 -4.76 13.03 14.98
CA LEU A 25 -4.11 13.26 13.67
C LEU A 25 -2.95 14.26 13.76
N THR A 26 -3.03 15.25 14.64
CA THR A 26 -1.95 16.22 14.89
C THR A 26 -0.91 15.74 15.92
N ARG A 27 -0.99 14.48 16.38
CA ARG A 27 -0.10 13.87 17.39
C ARG A 27 -0.06 14.60 18.74
N LYS A 28 -1.08 15.40 19.07
CA LYS A 28 -1.29 15.89 20.45
C LYS A 28 -1.73 14.77 21.39
N LEU A 29 -2.37 13.74 20.83
CA LEU A 29 -2.55 12.42 21.44
C LEU A 29 -1.86 11.42 20.51
N GLY A 30 -0.71 10.91 20.93
CA GLY A 30 0.11 9.97 20.17
C GLY A 30 -0.45 8.54 20.16
N PRO A 31 0.00 7.69 19.23
CA PRO A 31 -0.33 6.26 19.25
C PRO A 31 0.05 5.62 20.58
N GLY A 32 -0.86 4.86 21.19
CA GLY A 32 -0.64 4.25 22.51
C GLY A 32 -0.97 5.17 23.69
N ASP A 33 -1.18 6.47 23.47
CA ASP A 33 -1.58 7.38 24.55
C ASP A 33 -2.97 7.04 25.08
N LYS A 34 -3.11 7.13 26.40
CA LYS A 34 -4.41 6.98 27.04
C LYS A 34 -5.23 8.26 26.84
N LEU A 35 -6.44 8.13 26.31
CA LEU A 35 -7.39 9.24 26.28
C LEU A 35 -7.72 9.66 27.72
N PRO A 36 -7.98 10.97 27.96
CA PRO A 36 -8.59 11.40 29.21
C PRO A 36 -9.88 10.60 29.47
N SER A 37 -10.16 10.32 30.75
CA SER A 37 -11.33 9.52 31.12
C SER A 37 -12.64 10.18 30.68
N GLY A 38 -13.71 9.38 30.53
CA GLY A 38 -15.04 9.88 30.18
C GLY A 38 -15.49 11.08 31.02
N PRO A 39 -15.34 11.07 32.36
CA PRO A 39 -15.60 12.23 33.22
C PRO A 39 -14.73 13.45 32.88
N GLN A 40 -13.41 13.26 32.71
CA GLN A 40 -12.51 14.37 32.37
C GLN A 40 -12.83 15.00 31.01
N LEU A 41 -13.22 14.18 30.03
CA LEU A 41 -13.66 14.67 28.72
C LEU A 41 -15.01 15.39 28.81
N ALA A 42 -15.94 14.89 29.61
CA ALA A 42 -17.23 15.52 29.84
C ALA A 42 -17.05 16.91 30.46
N ASP A 43 -16.19 17.02 31.49
CA ASP A 43 -15.86 18.29 32.14
C ASP A 43 -15.11 19.23 31.18
N ARG A 44 -14.18 18.70 30.38
CA ARG A 44 -13.39 19.49 29.42
C ARG A 44 -14.24 20.13 28.33
N TYR A 45 -15.21 19.40 27.80
CA TYR A 45 -16.05 19.84 26.68
C TYR A 45 -17.42 20.39 27.12
N GLY A 46 -17.75 20.31 28.42
CA GLY A 46 -19.03 20.78 28.94
C GLY A 46 -20.24 19.98 28.46
N VAL A 47 -20.10 18.66 28.31
CA VAL A 47 -21.14 17.77 27.76
C VAL A 47 -21.52 16.65 28.73
N ALA A 48 -22.67 16.01 28.49
CA ALA A 48 -23.06 14.81 29.23
C ALA A 48 -22.09 13.64 28.98
N ARG A 49 -21.91 12.79 29.99
CA ARG A 49 -21.05 11.58 29.88
C ARG A 49 -21.46 10.65 28.73
N MET A 50 -22.77 10.53 28.48
CA MET A 50 -23.30 9.73 27.36
C MET A 50 -22.86 10.28 26.00
N THR A 51 -22.78 11.60 25.85
CA THR A 51 -22.28 12.27 24.64
C THR A 51 -20.82 11.92 24.38
N VAL A 52 -19.98 11.93 25.42
CA VAL A 52 -18.58 11.49 25.33
C VAL A 52 -18.48 10.02 24.96
N GLN A 53 -19.30 9.16 25.57
CA GLN A 53 -19.31 7.74 25.24
C GLN A 53 -19.68 7.50 23.78
N GLN A 54 -20.63 8.26 23.23
CA GLN A 54 -21.01 8.19 21.83
C GLN A 54 -19.88 8.68 20.91
N ALA A 55 -19.17 9.75 21.29
CA ALA A 55 -18.00 10.24 20.56
C ALA A 55 -16.86 9.21 20.54
N ILE A 56 -16.55 8.59 21.69
CA ILE A 56 -15.56 7.52 21.79
C ILE A 56 -15.97 6.30 20.96
N ARG A 57 -17.26 5.98 20.93
CA ARG A 57 -17.79 4.89 20.10
C ARG A 57 -17.51 5.17 18.63
N LEU A 58 -17.84 6.36 18.15
CA LEU A 58 -17.56 6.78 16.78
C LEU A 58 -16.06 6.68 16.44
N LEU A 59 -15.17 7.18 17.31
CA LEU A 59 -13.72 7.08 17.10
C LEU A 59 -13.21 5.63 17.11
N ARG A 60 -13.84 4.76 17.88
CA ARG A 60 -13.50 3.33 17.93
C ARG A 60 -13.94 2.65 16.64
N ASP A 61 -15.14 2.97 16.16
CA ASP A 61 -15.70 2.45 14.92
C ASP A 61 -14.88 2.96 13.70
N GLU A 62 -14.31 4.17 13.78
CA GLU A 62 -13.31 4.69 12.84
C GLU A 62 -11.90 4.07 12.98
N GLY A 63 -11.70 3.17 13.95
CA GLY A 63 -10.42 2.53 14.21
C GLY A 63 -9.36 3.45 14.83
N LEU A 64 -9.70 4.64 15.30
CA LEU A 64 -8.73 5.60 15.87
C LEU A 64 -8.39 5.33 17.33
N VAL A 65 -9.29 4.66 18.07
CA VAL A 65 -9.09 4.32 19.48
C VAL A 65 -9.44 2.87 19.77
N VAL A 66 -8.87 2.32 20.84
CA VAL A 66 -9.16 0.97 21.35
C VAL A 66 -9.46 1.03 22.84
N SER A 67 -10.45 0.27 23.28
CA SER A 67 -10.77 0.12 24.71
C SER A 67 -9.99 -1.06 25.30
N ARG A 68 -9.29 -0.85 26.40
CA ARG A 68 -8.65 -1.92 27.19
C ARG A 68 -9.44 -2.10 28.48
N GLN A 69 -9.99 -3.30 28.70
CA GLN A 69 -10.83 -3.59 29.87
C GLN A 69 -10.08 -3.24 31.17
N GLY A 70 -10.75 -2.51 32.07
CA GLY A 70 -10.18 -2.04 33.34
C GLY A 70 -9.10 -0.96 33.22
N SER A 71 -8.64 -0.63 32.01
CA SER A 71 -7.45 0.22 31.79
C SER A 71 -7.77 1.53 31.07
N GLY A 72 -8.93 1.64 30.41
CA GLY A 72 -9.42 2.85 29.76
C GLY A 72 -9.40 2.78 28.23
N VAL A 73 -9.49 3.94 27.57
CA VAL A 73 -9.48 4.06 26.12
C VAL A 73 -8.13 4.63 25.71
N PHE A 74 -7.53 4.05 24.68
CA PHE A 74 -6.20 4.42 24.18
C PHE A 74 -6.31 4.79 22.72
N VAL A 75 -5.52 5.77 22.27
CA VAL A 75 -5.29 5.99 20.84
C VAL A 75 -4.75 4.69 20.29
N ARG A 76 -5.39 4.17 19.25
CA ARG A 76 -4.93 2.93 18.62
C ARG A 76 -3.48 3.17 18.24
N GLU A 77 -2.59 2.30 18.70
CA GLU A 77 -1.33 2.12 18.02
C GLU A 77 -1.71 1.67 16.62
N ARG A 78 -1.80 2.62 15.67
CA ARG A 78 -1.65 2.26 14.27
C ARG A 78 -0.24 1.69 14.23
N THR A 79 -0.15 0.38 14.40
CA THR A 79 0.99 -0.41 13.97
C THR A 79 0.97 -0.40 12.44
N GLU A 80 1.03 0.78 11.84
CA GLU A 80 1.75 1.02 10.60
C GLU A 80 3.25 0.96 10.97
N ARG A 81 3.66 -0.08 11.70
CA ARG A 81 5.06 -0.49 11.67
C ARG A 81 5.28 -0.87 10.21
N PRO A 82 6.38 -0.45 9.56
CA PRO A 82 6.71 -0.96 8.24
C PRO A 82 6.65 -2.48 8.30
N VAL A 83 5.65 -3.08 7.65
CA VAL A 83 5.49 -4.53 7.59
C VAL A 83 6.29 -5.03 6.41
N GLY A 84 7.07 -6.08 6.60
CA GLY A 84 7.76 -6.73 5.50
C GLY A 84 6.75 -7.44 4.60
N LEU A 85 6.86 -7.24 3.28
CA LEU A 85 6.02 -7.94 2.29
C LEU A 85 6.22 -9.46 2.32
N ARG A 86 7.45 -9.91 2.59
CA ARG A 86 7.88 -11.31 2.46
C ARG A 86 7.01 -12.31 3.26
N PRO A 87 6.80 -12.17 4.59
CA PRO A 87 6.03 -13.16 5.35
C PRO A 87 4.57 -13.29 4.91
N HIS A 88 4.00 -12.24 4.31
CA HIS A 88 2.63 -12.24 3.82
C HIS A 88 2.54 -12.93 2.46
N LEU A 89 3.50 -12.65 1.57
CA LEU A 89 3.59 -13.34 0.30
C LEU A 89 3.88 -14.84 0.49
N GLU A 90 4.79 -15.21 1.38
CA GLU A 90 5.08 -16.62 1.70
C GLU A 90 3.82 -17.35 2.18
N ARG A 91 3.05 -16.75 3.10
CA ARG A 91 1.77 -17.31 3.57
C ARG A 91 0.76 -17.44 2.45
N ALA A 92 0.64 -16.42 1.58
CA ALA A 92 -0.30 -16.44 0.47
C ALA A 92 -0.07 -17.61 -0.49
N PHE A 93 1.19 -18.05 -0.65
CA PHE A 93 1.56 -19.19 -1.49
C PHE A 93 1.31 -20.56 -0.84
N GLU A 94 0.90 -20.61 0.43
CA GLU A 94 0.38 -21.81 1.09
C GLU A 94 -1.09 -22.07 0.73
N GLU A 95 -1.79 -21.08 0.18
CA GLU A 95 -3.19 -21.19 -0.22
C GLU A 95 -3.37 -21.93 -1.55
N PRO A 96 -4.53 -22.56 -1.80
CA PRO A 96 -4.79 -23.27 -3.05
C PRO A 96 -4.79 -22.37 -4.29
N ASP A 97 -5.24 -21.13 -4.15
CA ASP A 97 -5.38 -20.18 -5.27
C ASP A 97 -4.67 -18.88 -4.92
N VAL A 98 -3.58 -18.61 -5.64
CA VAL A 98 -2.70 -17.47 -5.36
C VAL A 98 -2.89 -16.40 -6.42
N SER A 99 -3.17 -15.16 -6.00
CA SER A 99 -3.17 -13.99 -6.87
C SER A 99 -2.25 -12.90 -6.33
N VAL A 100 -1.46 -12.29 -7.21
CA VAL A 100 -0.56 -11.19 -6.88
C VAL A 100 -0.67 -10.11 -7.95
N ASP A 101 -1.24 -8.97 -7.59
CA ASP A 101 -1.23 -7.78 -8.43
C ASP A 101 -0.20 -6.79 -7.91
N PHE A 102 0.65 -6.28 -8.79
CA PHE A 102 1.65 -5.28 -8.47
C PHE A 102 1.52 -4.08 -9.38
N ALA A 103 1.43 -2.88 -8.81
CA ALA A 103 1.62 -1.63 -9.54
C ALA A 103 2.77 -0.85 -8.92
N GLY A 104 3.75 -0.47 -9.73
CA GLY A 104 4.90 0.30 -9.24
C GLY A 104 5.98 0.46 -10.30
N PHE A 105 7.16 0.90 -9.88
CA PHE A 105 8.19 1.34 -10.82
C PHE A 105 8.89 0.18 -11.54
N SER A 106 9.51 -0.76 -10.81
CA SER A 106 10.40 -1.78 -11.41
C SER A 106 10.03 -3.24 -11.16
N GLY A 107 9.18 -3.54 -10.18
CA GLY A 107 8.93 -4.92 -9.74
C GLY A 107 10.08 -5.58 -8.97
N GLU A 108 11.20 -4.87 -8.72
CA GLU A 108 12.40 -5.43 -8.07
C GLU A 108 12.11 -6.07 -6.72
N THR A 109 11.39 -5.36 -5.84
CA THR A 109 11.02 -5.89 -4.52
C THR A 109 10.16 -7.13 -4.65
N LEU A 110 9.17 -7.15 -5.56
CA LEU A 110 8.32 -8.32 -5.77
C LEU A 110 9.14 -9.51 -6.25
N HIS A 111 9.99 -9.31 -7.26
CA HIS A 111 10.85 -10.37 -7.79
C HIS A 111 11.70 -10.99 -6.67
N GLY A 112 12.30 -10.18 -5.80
CA GLY A 112 13.12 -10.69 -4.70
C GLY A 112 12.36 -11.45 -3.62
N VAL A 113 11.05 -11.19 -3.42
CA VAL A 113 10.25 -11.89 -2.40
C VAL A 113 9.47 -13.09 -2.95
N ILE A 114 9.09 -13.07 -4.23
CA ILE A 114 8.30 -14.14 -4.87
C ILE A 114 9.16 -15.33 -5.29
N ALA A 115 10.47 -15.13 -5.48
CA ALA A 115 11.39 -16.17 -5.93
C ALA A 115 11.38 -17.42 -5.04
N GLU A 116 11.42 -17.24 -3.71
CA GLU A 116 11.46 -18.36 -2.77
C GLU A 116 10.15 -19.19 -2.75
N PRO A 117 8.95 -18.59 -2.70
CA PRO A 117 7.71 -19.33 -2.92
C PRO A 117 7.67 -20.13 -4.23
N LEU A 118 8.11 -19.54 -5.35
CA LEU A 118 8.17 -20.23 -6.64
C LEU A 118 9.18 -21.40 -6.63
N ASP A 119 10.34 -21.24 -5.98
CA ASP A 119 11.31 -22.32 -5.79
C ASP A 119 10.77 -23.44 -4.90
N ASN A 120 9.96 -23.11 -3.89
CA ASN A 120 9.28 -24.10 -3.07
C ASN A 120 8.24 -24.90 -3.85
N ILE A 121 7.56 -24.30 -4.83
CA ILE A 121 6.71 -25.05 -5.78
C ILE A 121 7.57 -25.95 -6.66
N ARG A 122 8.67 -25.44 -7.22
CA ARG A 122 9.61 -26.22 -8.04
C ARG A 122 10.13 -27.46 -7.30
N ALA A 123 10.42 -27.31 -6.00
CA ALA A 123 10.86 -28.38 -5.12
C ALA A 123 9.72 -29.30 -4.62
N GLY A 124 8.46 -29.02 -4.98
CA GLY A 124 7.29 -29.79 -4.54
C GLY A 124 6.91 -29.62 -3.07
N ARG A 125 7.44 -28.59 -2.39
CA ARG A 125 7.10 -28.23 -0.99
C ARG A 125 5.80 -27.46 -0.90
N LEU A 126 5.48 -26.65 -1.91
CA LEU A 126 4.19 -25.98 -2.08
C LEU A 126 3.50 -26.52 -3.33
N ARG A 127 2.18 -26.64 -3.29
CA ARG A 127 1.35 -27.15 -4.40
C ARG A 127 0.03 -26.39 -4.52
N PRO A 128 0.06 -25.09 -4.84
CA PRO A 128 -1.16 -24.37 -5.16
C PRO A 128 -1.78 -24.96 -6.45
N ASN A 129 -3.10 -24.89 -6.53
CA ASN A 129 -3.86 -25.21 -7.74
C ASN A 129 -3.66 -24.14 -8.81
N SER A 130 -3.59 -22.87 -8.39
CA SER A 130 -3.39 -21.75 -9.30
C SER A 130 -2.43 -20.66 -8.78
N VAL A 131 -1.73 -20.03 -9.71
CA VAL A 131 -0.89 -18.85 -9.46
C VAL A 131 -1.12 -17.84 -10.57
N SER A 132 -1.63 -16.66 -10.24
CA SER A 132 -1.79 -15.55 -11.18
C SER A 132 -1.02 -14.32 -10.71
N VAL A 133 -0.20 -13.75 -11.60
CA VAL A 133 0.57 -12.55 -11.32
C VAL A 133 0.31 -11.48 -12.38
N ARG A 134 -0.11 -10.28 -11.96
CA ARG A 134 -0.30 -9.13 -12.87
C ARG A 134 0.62 -8.00 -12.47
N LEU A 135 1.42 -7.51 -13.40
CA LEU A 135 2.40 -6.45 -13.14
C LEU A 135 2.09 -5.21 -13.98
N LEU A 136 1.75 -4.10 -13.33
CA LEU A 136 1.62 -2.76 -13.91
C LEU A 136 2.88 -1.94 -13.64
N VAL A 137 3.53 -1.51 -14.71
CA VAL A 137 4.75 -0.70 -14.65
C VAL A 137 4.66 0.49 -15.62
N PRO A 138 5.41 1.59 -15.43
CA PRO A 138 5.27 2.76 -16.29
C PRO A 138 5.75 2.48 -17.72
N ASP A 139 5.10 3.12 -18.71
CA ASP A 139 5.56 3.06 -20.09
C ASP A 139 6.84 3.90 -20.28
N THR A 140 7.98 3.24 -20.41
CA THR A 140 9.28 3.90 -20.64
C THR A 140 9.45 4.48 -22.04
N ALA A 141 8.56 4.16 -22.99
CA ALA A 141 8.65 4.66 -24.35
C ALA A 141 8.20 6.12 -24.49
N ILE A 142 7.47 6.65 -23.50
CA ILE A 142 6.99 8.03 -23.48
C ILE A 142 7.76 8.87 -22.45
N PRO A 143 7.88 10.20 -22.64
CA PRO A 143 8.52 11.08 -21.67
C PRO A 143 7.85 11.02 -20.29
N TRP A 144 8.66 11.11 -19.23
CA TRP A 144 8.19 11.04 -17.84
C TRP A 144 8.22 12.41 -17.16
N SER A 145 7.29 12.63 -16.22
CA SER A 145 7.34 13.78 -15.33
C SER A 145 8.35 13.60 -14.20
N LEU A 146 8.56 12.35 -13.77
CA LEU A 146 9.58 11.94 -12.81
C LEU A 146 10.07 10.52 -13.13
N PRO A 147 11.29 10.15 -12.75
CA PRO A 147 12.39 11.03 -12.38
C PRO A 147 12.75 12.06 -13.46
N ALA A 148 13.22 13.22 -13.02
CA ALA A 148 13.56 14.36 -13.87
C ALA A 148 14.90 14.95 -13.44
N ARG A 149 15.58 15.69 -14.33
CA ARG A 149 16.83 16.36 -13.95
C ARG A 149 16.58 17.45 -12.91
N VAL A 150 17.56 17.68 -12.05
CA VAL A 150 17.45 18.68 -10.97
C VAL A 150 17.48 20.11 -11.52
N ASP A 151 18.23 20.35 -12.58
CA ASP A 151 18.50 21.68 -13.14
C ASP A 151 17.30 22.29 -13.89
N ASP A 152 16.55 21.46 -14.63
CA ASP A 152 15.47 21.93 -15.50
C ASP A 152 14.12 21.21 -15.31
N LEU A 153 14.03 20.22 -14.42
CA LEU A 153 12.84 19.39 -14.18
C LEU A 153 12.34 18.64 -15.43
N GLN A 154 13.21 18.42 -16.42
CA GLN A 154 12.84 17.72 -17.63
C GLN A 154 13.23 16.24 -17.58
N ASP A 155 12.45 15.48 -18.33
CA ASP A 155 12.66 14.08 -18.66
C ASP A 155 14.05 13.81 -19.28
N SER A 156 14.58 12.59 -19.07
CA SER A 156 15.83 12.12 -19.66
C SER A 156 15.64 10.78 -20.41
N PRO A 157 15.84 10.75 -21.74
CA PRO A 157 15.81 9.50 -22.52
C PRO A 157 16.82 8.45 -22.03
N ALA A 158 18.01 8.88 -21.62
CA ALA A 158 19.03 8.00 -21.05
C ALA A 158 18.55 7.35 -19.74
N PHE A 159 17.83 8.11 -18.91
CA PHE A 159 17.23 7.59 -17.70
C PHE A 159 16.13 6.57 -18.01
N ARG A 160 15.21 6.85 -18.93
CA ARG A 160 14.16 5.88 -19.31
C ARG A 160 14.75 4.60 -19.89
N LYS A 161 15.79 4.69 -20.73
CA LYS A 161 16.51 3.51 -21.24
C LYS A 161 17.11 2.67 -20.10
N ARG A 162 17.63 3.31 -19.05
CA ARG A 162 18.09 2.60 -17.84
C ARG A 162 16.93 1.96 -17.09
N ALA A 163 15.81 2.68 -16.93
CA ALA A 163 14.62 2.18 -16.26
C ALA A 163 14.04 0.96 -16.99
N THR A 164 13.95 0.98 -18.33
CA THR A 164 13.53 -0.17 -19.16
C THR A 164 14.31 -1.43 -18.81
N LYS A 165 15.65 -1.34 -18.79
CA LYS A 165 16.51 -2.50 -18.45
C LYS A 165 16.25 -3.05 -17.05
N ILE A 166 16.03 -2.18 -16.07
CA ILE A 166 15.75 -2.60 -14.70
C ILE A 166 14.37 -3.26 -14.63
N MET A 167 13.36 -2.61 -15.20
CA MET A 167 11.99 -3.11 -15.25
C MET A 167 11.92 -4.48 -15.91
N GLU A 168 12.39 -4.60 -17.15
CA GLU A 168 12.38 -5.86 -17.90
C GLU A 168 13.09 -6.98 -17.14
N ARG A 169 14.29 -6.71 -16.58
CA ARG A 169 15.04 -7.69 -15.80
C ARG A 169 14.22 -8.28 -14.64
N HIS A 170 13.44 -7.47 -13.94
CA HIS A 170 12.70 -7.95 -12.78
C HIS A 170 11.30 -8.47 -13.13
N THR A 171 10.57 -7.81 -14.03
CA THR A 171 9.22 -8.23 -14.38
C THR A 171 9.23 -9.49 -15.25
N LEU A 172 10.14 -9.59 -16.23
CA LEU A 172 10.19 -10.76 -17.12
C LEU A 172 10.72 -12.00 -16.39
N ALA A 173 11.65 -11.84 -15.43
CA ALA A 173 12.09 -12.97 -14.60
C ALA A 173 10.94 -13.62 -13.80
N ILE A 174 9.96 -12.82 -13.35
CA ILE A 174 8.75 -13.35 -12.71
C ILE A 174 7.88 -14.10 -13.73
N VAL A 175 7.69 -13.53 -14.92
CA VAL A 175 6.93 -14.16 -16.01
C VAL A 175 7.53 -15.51 -16.39
N ASP A 176 8.84 -15.54 -16.60
CA ASP A 176 9.57 -16.74 -16.98
C ASP A 176 9.44 -17.82 -15.90
N ALA A 177 9.63 -17.46 -14.62
CA ALA A 177 9.54 -18.41 -13.52
C ALA A 177 8.13 -19.02 -13.38
N VAL A 178 7.07 -18.21 -13.49
CA VAL A 178 5.68 -18.70 -13.44
C VAL A 178 5.36 -19.56 -14.67
N THR A 179 5.84 -19.16 -15.84
CA THR A 179 5.66 -19.90 -17.10
C THR A 179 6.34 -21.26 -17.05
N GLU A 180 7.56 -21.34 -16.52
CA GLU A 180 8.30 -22.59 -16.36
C GLU A 180 7.55 -23.58 -15.45
N LEU A 181 7.02 -23.13 -14.32
CA LEU A 181 6.24 -23.99 -13.42
C LEU A 181 5.00 -24.57 -14.09
N ARG A 182 4.34 -23.78 -14.96
CA ARG A 182 3.22 -24.24 -15.79
C ARG A 182 3.67 -25.32 -16.78
N GLU A 183 4.77 -25.07 -17.49
CA GLU A 183 5.30 -25.98 -18.52
C GLU A 183 5.78 -27.31 -17.91
N MET A 184 6.30 -27.27 -16.68
CA MET A 184 6.64 -28.46 -15.89
C MET A 184 5.41 -29.21 -15.35
N GLY A 185 4.20 -28.66 -15.51
CA GLY A 185 2.96 -29.25 -14.99
C GLY A 185 2.87 -29.25 -13.46
N LEU A 186 3.59 -28.34 -12.79
CA LEU A 186 3.61 -28.25 -11.33
C LEU A 186 2.43 -27.45 -10.76
N ILE A 187 1.79 -26.63 -11.60
CA ILE A 187 0.60 -25.82 -11.27
C ILE A 187 -0.40 -25.99 -12.41
N GLU A 188 -1.66 -26.31 -12.10
CA GLU A 188 -2.70 -26.55 -13.09
C GLU A 188 -3.02 -25.27 -13.88
N LYS A 189 -3.13 -24.14 -13.18
CA LYS A 189 -3.47 -22.83 -13.77
C LYS A 189 -2.46 -21.77 -13.35
N ALA A 190 -1.51 -21.47 -14.22
CA ALA A 190 -0.48 -20.46 -13.97
C ALA A 190 -0.47 -19.38 -15.06
N SER A 191 -0.46 -18.12 -14.64
CA SER A 191 -0.31 -16.95 -15.53
C SER A 191 0.52 -15.85 -14.88
N ALA A 192 1.35 -15.20 -15.68
CA ALA A 192 2.04 -13.98 -15.29
C ALA A 192 2.05 -13.03 -16.48
N GLU A 193 1.53 -11.82 -16.30
CA GLU A 193 1.41 -10.82 -17.38
C GLU A 193 1.97 -9.47 -16.92
N VAL A 194 2.68 -8.80 -17.83
CA VAL A 194 3.19 -7.44 -17.61
C VAL A 194 2.49 -6.49 -18.57
N ARG A 195 1.91 -5.43 -18.02
CA ARG A 195 1.38 -4.31 -18.79
C ARG A 195 2.06 -3.00 -18.41
N VAL A 196 2.25 -2.17 -19.43
CA VAL A 196 2.70 -0.79 -19.28
C VAL A 196 1.54 0.18 -19.38
N TYR A 197 1.57 1.27 -18.62
CA TYR A 197 0.55 2.31 -18.66
C TYR A 197 1.19 3.71 -18.75
N PRO A 198 0.49 4.71 -19.34
CA PRO A 198 1.09 6.00 -19.70
C PRO A 198 1.15 6.98 -18.52
N ALA A 199 1.62 6.52 -17.35
CA ALA A 199 1.85 7.37 -16.20
C ALA A 199 2.97 6.82 -15.32
N VAL A 200 3.66 7.73 -14.65
CA VAL A 200 4.71 7.39 -13.68
C VAL A 200 4.04 7.10 -12.32
N PRO A 201 4.22 5.91 -11.74
CA PRO A 201 3.71 5.64 -10.40
C PRO A 201 4.42 6.51 -9.37
N LEU A 202 3.65 7.16 -8.49
CA LEU A 202 4.16 7.84 -7.28
C LEU A 202 4.05 6.96 -6.02
N PHE A 203 3.72 5.69 -6.23
CA PHE A 203 3.54 4.69 -5.19
C PHE A 203 3.85 3.28 -5.71
N LYS A 204 4.06 2.36 -4.79
CA LYS A 204 3.95 0.91 -5.00
C LYS A 204 2.70 0.39 -4.34
N LEU A 205 2.02 -0.52 -5.02
CA LEU A 205 0.84 -1.23 -4.58
C LEU A 205 1.05 -2.72 -4.82
N TYR A 206 0.74 -3.53 -3.82
CA TYR A 206 0.64 -4.98 -3.92
C TYR A 206 -0.75 -5.36 -3.45
N ILE A 207 -1.45 -6.20 -4.21
CA ILE A 207 -2.70 -6.83 -3.82
C ILE A 207 -2.45 -8.33 -3.83
N ILE A 208 -2.66 -8.99 -2.70
CA ILE A 208 -2.39 -10.41 -2.52
C ILE A 208 -3.69 -11.11 -2.17
N ASN A 209 -4.00 -12.18 -2.93
CA ASN A 209 -5.17 -13.04 -2.76
C ASN A 209 -6.47 -12.25 -2.58
N ASP A 210 -6.59 -11.10 -3.25
CA ASP A 210 -7.77 -10.24 -3.21
C ASP A 210 -8.17 -9.72 -1.81
N ALA A 211 -7.32 -9.95 -0.80
CA ALA A 211 -7.63 -9.80 0.61
C ALA A 211 -6.61 -8.93 1.36
N GLU A 212 -5.37 -8.86 0.89
CA GLU A 212 -4.31 -8.06 1.51
C GLU A 212 -3.80 -7.01 0.54
N VAL A 213 -3.57 -5.79 1.05
CA VAL A 213 -2.98 -4.69 0.30
C VAL A 213 -1.77 -4.13 1.03
N PHE A 214 -0.67 -3.99 0.29
CA PHE A 214 0.49 -3.23 0.71
C PHE A 214 0.62 -1.99 -0.17
N PHE A 215 0.71 -0.82 0.44
CA PHE A 215 0.83 0.45 -0.26
C PHE A 215 2.04 1.23 0.27
N GLY A 216 2.81 1.86 -0.60
CA GLY A 216 3.91 2.73 -0.16
C GLY A 216 4.14 3.87 -1.13
N TYR A 217 4.25 5.09 -0.63
CA TYR A 217 4.60 6.25 -1.46
C TYR A 217 6.07 6.22 -1.86
N TYR A 218 6.37 6.68 -3.07
CA TYR A 218 7.74 6.94 -3.50
C TYR A 218 8.12 8.38 -3.13
N PRO A 219 8.97 8.60 -2.11
CA PRO A 219 9.50 9.93 -1.84
C PRO A 219 10.35 10.40 -3.03
N VAL A 220 10.14 11.65 -3.42
CA VAL A 220 10.99 12.34 -4.40
C VAL A 220 12.23 12.84 -3.67
N GLN A 221 13.41 12.40 -4.09
CA GLN A 221 14.68 12.77 -3.46
C GLN A 221 15.73 13.07 -4.52
N GLU A 222 16.65 13.97 -4.22
CA GLU A 222 17.80 14.19 -5.09
C GLU A 222 18.76 12.99 -5.00
N HIS A 223 19.13 12.45 -6.15
CA HIS A 223 20.07 11.33 -6.26
C HIS A 223 20.96 11.54 -7.48
N THR A 224 22.26 11.31 -7.33
CA THR A 224 23.21 11.31 -8.46
C THR A 224 23.31 9.90 -9.05
N VAL A 225 22.93 9.76 -10.31
CA VAL A 225 23.04 8.51 -11.07
C VAL A 225 24.06 8.67 -12.20
N SER A 226 24.70 7.58 -12.63
CA SER A 226 25.51 7.60 -13.84
C SER A 226 24.61 7.39 -15.06
N LEU A 227 24.52 8.40 -15.94
CA LEU A 227 23.84 8.33 -17.23
C LEU A 227 24.89 8.46 -18.33
N GLU A 228 24.97 7.45 -19.20
CA GLU A 228 25.93 7.43 -20.33
C GLU A 228 27.41 7.63 -19.91
N GLY A 229 27.75 7.27 -18.67
CA GLY A 229 29.09 7.40 -18.10
C GLY A 229 29.29 8.65 -17.24
N GLU A 230 28.37 9.60 -17.29
CA GLU A 230 28.50 10.88 -16.58
C GLU A 230 27.62 10.95 -15.31
N PRO A 231 28.13 11.49 -14.19
CA PRO A 231 27.31 11.76 -13.01
C PRO A 231 26.23 12.81 -13.32
N THR A 232 24.97 12.45 -13.13
CA THR A 232 23.81 13.31 -13.36
C THR A 232 22.92 13.34 -12.13
N ALA A 233 22.63 14.52 -11.58
CA ALA A 233 21.69 14.71 -10.48
C ALA A 233 20.25 14.69 -11.00
N ILE A 234 19.39 13.88 -10.36
CA ILE A 234 17.97 13.73 -10.70
C ILE A 234 17.09 13.82 -9.45
N TRP A 235 15.86 14.28 -9.61
CA TRP A 235 14.77 14.04 -8.67
C TRP A 235 14.25 12.62 -8.88
N ASP A 236 14.73 11.67 -8.07
CA ASP A 236 14.47 10.23 -8.18
C ASP A 236 13.26 9.80 -7.33
N LEU A 237 12.61 8.72 -7.74
CA LEU A 237 11.51 8.06 -7.04
C LEU A 237 12.06 6.87 -6.25
N MET A 238 12.55 7.16 -5.04
CA MET A 238 13.25 6.16 -4.22
C MET A 238 12.27 5.15 -3.61
N GLY A 239 12.19 3.96 -4.20
CA GLY A 239 11.21 2.93 -3.79
C GLY A 239 11.70 1.82 -2.87
N LYS A 240 13.01 1.60 -2.76
CA LYS A 240 13.58 0.42 -2.08
C LYS A 240 13.29 0.41 -0.58
N ASP A 241 13.44 1.56 0.09
CA ASP A 241 13.26 1.71 1.54
C ASP A 241 11.93 2.38 1.91
N ALA A 242 11.04 2.58 0.94
CA ALA A 242 9.73 3.17 1.18
C ALA A 242 8.90 2.26 2.10
N ILE A 243 8.40 2.87 3.18
CA ILE A 243 7.51 2.24 4.17
C ILE A 243 6.28 1.67 3.46
N LEU A 244 5.93 0.42 3.79
CA LEU A 244 4.71 -0.21 3.35
C LEU A 244 3.65 -0.14 4.46
N PHE A 245 2.53 0.46 4.12
CA PHE A 245 1.28 0.40 4.87
C PHE A 245 0.56 -0.89 4.46
N HIS A 246 0.10 -1.66 5.44
CA HIS A 246 -0.57 -2.93 5.22
C HIS A 246 -2.03 -2.85 5.67
N HIS A 247 -2.93 -3.31 4.80
CA HIS A 247 -4.37 -3.38 5.04
C HIS A 247 -4.87 -4.79 4.68
N THR A 248 -5.68 -5.39 5.54
CA THR A 248 -6.32 -6.69 5.32
C THR A 248 -7.83 -6.51 5.32
N ALA A 249 -8.53 -7.17 4.41
CA ALA A 249 -9.99 -7.19 4.40
C ALA A 249 -10.51 -7.87 5.68
N ASP A 250 -11.47 -7.22 6.33
CA ASP A 250 -12.17 -7.77 7.48
C ASP A 250 -13.41 -8.55 7.01
N ALA A 251 -14.01 -9.34 7.92
CA ALA A 251 -15.29 -10.00 7.67
C ALA A 251 -16.45 -9.01 7.44
N ASP A 252 -16.29 -7.77 7.92
CA ASP A 252 -17.20 -6.66 7.66
C ASP A 252 -16.65 -5.86 6.46
N GLU A 253 -17.44 -5.76 5.39
CA GLU A 253 -17.06 -5.07 4.16
C GLU A 253 -17.05 -3.54 4.30
N ASP A 254 -17.74 -3.00 5.31
CA ASP A 254 -17.89 -1.55 5.51
C ASP A 254 -16.73 -0.95 6.33
N THR A 255 -15.79 -1.77 6.81
CA THR A 255 -14.61 -1.27 7.52
C THR A 255 -13.70 -0.47 6.58
N MET A 256 -12.96 0.47 7.16
CA MET A 256 -11.97 1.25 6.40
C MET A 256 -10.92 0.36 5.72
N ALA A 257 -10.55 -0.77 6.32
CA ALA A 257 -9.56 -1.69 5.76
C ALA A 257 -10.13 -2.46 4.57
N SER A 258 -11.34 -3.02 4.69
CA SER A 258 -12.06 -3.68 3.59
C SER A 258 -12.33 -2.73 2.43
N GLN A 259 -12.77 -1.51 2.72
CA GLN A 259 -12.95 -0.48 1.70
C GLN A 259 -11.63 -0.11 1.02
N TYR A 260 -10.52 -0.01 1.76
CA TYR A 260 -9.21 0.25 1.17
C TYR A 260 -8.79 -0.84 0.19
N VAL A 261 -8.90 -2.12 0.59
CA VAL A 261 -8.61 -3.26 -0.29
C VAL A 261 -9.47 -3.22 -1.55
N LYS A 262 -10.78 -3.00 -1.40
CA LYS A 262 -11.73 -2.89 -2.51
C LYS A 262 -11.39 -1.75 -3.47
N GLN A 263 -11.07 -0.56 -2.94
CA GLN A 263 -10.71 0.60 -3.77
C GLN A 263 -9.37 0.41 -4.48
N SER A 264 -8.38 -0.23 -3.83
CA SER A 264 -7.10 -0.57 -4.47
C SER A 264 -7.29 -1.54 -5.64
N ARG A 265 -8.11 -2.58 -5.46
CA ARG A 265 -8.47 -3.51 -6.54
C ARG A 265 -9.18 -2.81 -7.69
N MET A 266 -10.21 -2.02 -7.37
CA MET A 266 -10.95 -1.24 -8.37
C MET A 266 -10.01 -0.32 -9.18
N TRP A 267 -9.07 0.36 -8.51
CA TRP A 267 -8.08 1.19 -9.19
C TRP A 267 -7.16 0.35 -10.09
N PHE A 268 -6.61 -0.75 -9.58
CA PHE A 268 -5.73 -1.62 -10.35
C PHE A 268 -6.42 -2.15 -11.60
N ASP A 269 -7.62 -2.72 -11.46
CA ASP A 269 -8.41 -3.26 -12.55
C ASP A 269 -8.83 -2.19 -13.55
N SER A 270 -9.15 -0.98 -13.07
CA SER A 270 -9.44 0.15 -13.96
C SER A 270 -8.26 0.43 -14.87
N ILE A 271 -7.04 0.54 -14.35
CA ILE A 271 -5.85 0.79 -15.17
C ILE A 271 -5.57 -0.41 -16.08
N TRP A 272 -5.56 -1.61 -15.51
CA TRP A 272 -5.28 -2.87 -16.21
C TRP A 272 -6.15 -3.06 -17.44
N ASN A 273 -7.46 -2.83 -17.31
CA ASN A 273 -8.44 -3.12 -18.35
C ASN A 273 -8.69 -1.97 -19.35
N THR A 274 -8.14 -0.77 -19.12
CA THR A 274 -8.43 0.41 -19.96
C THR A 274 -7.20 0.96 -20.67
N VAL A 275 -6.29 1.56 -19.92
CA VAL A 275 -5.17 2.35 -20.44
C VAL A 275 -3.84 1.59 -20.45
N ALA A 276 -3.78 0.44 -19.77
CA ALA A 276 -2.63 -0.42 -19.78
C ALA A 276 -2.59 -1.27 -21.05
N ARG A 277 -1.40 -1.45 -21.62
CA ARG A 277 -1.13 -2.29 -22.79
C ARG A 277 -0.08 -3.33 -22.46
N GLU A 278 -0.14 -4.48 -23.11
CA GLU A 278 0.87 -5.54 -22.95
C GLU A 278 2.28 -4.99 -23.22
N LEU A 279 3.25 -5.39 -22.39
CA LEU A 279 4.66 -5.10 -22.61
C LEU A 279 5.13 -5.91 -23.82
N ARG A 280 5.30 -5.24 -24.96
CA ARG A 280 5.84 -5.88 -26.17
C ARG A 280 7.36 -5.92 -26.06
N SER A 281 7.91 -7.13 -26.08
CA SER A 281 9.34 -7.42 -26.26
C SER A 281 9.83 -7.07 -27.65
#